data_AF-A0A0C1GMG9-F1
#
_entry.id   AF-A0A0C1GMG9-F1
#
_cell.length_a   1.000
_cell.length_b   1.000
_cell.length_c   1.000
_cell.angle_alpha   90.00
_cell.angle_beta   90.00
_cell.angle_gamma   90.00
#
_symmetry.space_group_name_H-M   'P 1'
#
loop_
_entity.id
_entity.type
_entity.pdbx_description
1 polymer ?
#
loop_
_entity_poly.entity_id
_entity_poly.type
_entity_poly.pdbx_seq_one_letter_code
_entity_poly.pdbx_strand_id
1 'polypeptide(L)'
;MMLNGHLEIRRGETVYAYTQEHFGMPVDTVGRVGPTVDLITTGIVVSHGPLIAPLFRGKLTVALHNFTQDVIRITENTRFIKVVFEKLQSVPQQKKPETGLPERSPESERNAERRQLEEEIA
;
A
#
# COMPACT_ATOMS: atom_id res chain seq x y z
N MET A 1 5.57 0.86 -18.84
CA MET A 1 5.84 1.96 -19.80
C MET A 1 4.76 1.87 -20.88
N MET A 2 4.00 2.95 -21.12
CA MET A 2 2.95 2.96 -22.16
C MET A 2 3.62 3.03 -23.54
N LEU A 3 3.23 2.15 -24.46
CA LEU A 3 3.64 2.19 -25.86
C LEU A 3 2.40 2.59 -26.68
N ASN A 4 2.46 3.68 -27.43
CA ASN A 4 1.37 4.11 -28.33
C ASN A 4 -0.01 4.27 -27.64
N GLY A 5 -0.05 4.83 -26.43
CA GLY A 5 -1.31 5.12 -25.70
C GLY A 5 -1.99 3.90 -25.07
N HIS A 6 -1.32 2.74 -25.07
CA HIS A 6 -1.79 1.55 -24.39
C HIS A 6 -0.65 0.83 -23.65
N LEU A 7 -1.02 0.09 -22.62
CA LEU A 7 -0.19 -0.83 -21.88
C LEU A 7 -0.43 -2.23 -22.44
N GLU A 8 0.62 -2.82 -23.02
CA GLU A 8 0.60 -4.23 -23.41
C GLU A 8 1.06 -5.08 -22.23
N ILE A 9 0.31 -6.15 -21.93
CA ILE A 9 0.63 -7.13 -20.89
C ILE A 9 0.76 -8.48 -21.58
N ARG A 10 1.98 -8.99 -21.67
CA ARG A 10 2.29 -10.27 -22.31
C ARG A 10 1.90 -11.44 -21.42
N ARG A 11 1.82 -12.63 -22.01
CA ARG A 11 1.55 -13.89 -21.29
C ARG A 11 2.48 -14.03 -20.08
N GLY A 12 1.90 -14.26 -18.90
CA GLY A 12 2.61 -14.46 -17.65
C GLY A 12 3.30 -13.21 -17.08
N GLU A 13 3.14 -12.06 -17.73
CA GLU A 13 3.70 -10.79 -17.27
C GLU A 13 2.87 -10.21 -16.12
N THR A 14 3.57 -9.63 -15.15
CA THR A 14 2.98 -8.76 -14.13
C THR A 14 3.44 -7.34 -14.38
N VAL A 15 2.49 -6.42 -14.52
CA VAL A 15 2.78 -4.98 -14.64
C VAL A 15 2.12 -4.22 -13.49
N TYR A 16 2.76 -3.13 -13.05
CA TYR A 16 2.18 -2.22 -12.07
C TYR A 16 1.56 -1.02 -12.76
N ALA A 17 0.30 -0.76 -12.46
CA ALA A 17 -0.47 0.37 -12.99
C ALA A 17 -0.96 1.26 -11.85
N TYR A 18 -1.07 2.55 -12.12
CA TYR A 18 -1.61 3.53 -11.20
C TYR A 18 -3.01 3.96 -11.64
N THR A 19 -3.89 4.21 -10.66
CA THR A 19 -5.16 4.90 -10.93
C THR A 19 -4.92 6.33 -11.41
N GLN A 20 -5.82 6.86 -12.23
CA GLN A 20 -5.82 8.29 -12.52
C GLN A 20 -6.31 9.10 -11.30
N GLU A 21 -7.26 8.52 -10.58
CA GLU A 21 -7.91 9.06 -9.40
C GLU A 21 -6.93 9.19 -8.22
N HIS A 22 -7.06 10.30 -7.50
CA HIS A 22 -6.45 10.49 -6.19
C HIS A 22 -7.45 10.18 -5.08
N PHE A 23 -7.04 9.33 -4.16
CA PHE A 23 -7.83 8.92 -3.02
C PHE A 23 -7.51 9.79 -1.81
N GLY A 24 -8.56 10.16 -1.08
CA GLY A 24 -8.48 10.77 0.24
C GLY A 24 -9.36 10.02 1.22
N MET A 25 -8.81 8.98 1.85
CA MET A 25 -9.54 8.14 2.79
C MET A 25 -9.87 8.88 4.11
N PRO A 26 -11.10 8.77 4.62
CA PRO A 26 -11.46 9.17 5.98
C PRO A 26 -10.68 8.39 7.05
N VAL A 27 -10.78 8.84 8.31
CA VAL A 27 -10.14 8.15 9.45
C VAL A 27 -10.88 6.88 9.88
N ASP A 28 -12.15 6.75 9.53
CA ASP A 28 -13.05 5.68 9.93
C ASP A 28 -13.43 4.75 8.77
N THR A 29 -12.69 4.79 7.66
CA THR A 29 -13.03 4.08 6.44
C THR A 29 -11.82 3.33 5.90
N VAL A 30 -12.01 2.05 5.55
CA VAL A 30 -11.06 1.26 4.76
C VAL A 30 -11.59 1.06 3.36
N GLY A 31 -10.68 0.83 2.42
CA GLY A 31 -11.03 0.51 1.04
C GLY A 31 -10.55 -0.87 0.66
N ARG A 32 -11.38 -1.61 -0.08
CA ARG A 32 -11.00 -2.87 -0.72
C ARG A 32 -11.06 -2.70 -2.23
N VAL A 33 -9.95 -2.97 -2.90
CA VAL A 33 -9.91 -2.98 -4.36
C VAL A 33 -10.49 -4.32 -4.83
N GLY A 34 -11.13 -4.33 -5.99
CA GLY A 34 -11.51 -5.56 -6.69
C GLY A 34 -11.50 -5.33 -8.19
N PRO A 35 -11.24 -6.35 -9.01
CA PRO A 35 -11.34 -6.22 -10.46
C PRO A 35 -12.78 -5.97 -10.92
N THR A 36 -12.93 -5.32 -12.07
CA THR A 36 -14.20 -5.31 -12.81
C THR A 36 -14.43 -6.68 -13.45
N VAL A 37 -15.70 -7.07 -13.63
CA VAL A 37 -16.06 -8.32 -14.34
C VAL A 37 -15.47 -8.31 -15.75
N ASP A 38 -15.61 -7.18 -16.45
CA ASP A 38 -15.06 -6.99 -17.80
C ASP A 38 -13.56 -7.32 -17.86
N LEU A 39 -12.80 -6.93 -16.84
CA LEU A 39 -11.37 -7.20 -16.80
C LEU A 39 -11.04 -8.65 -16.43
N ILE A 40 -11.78 -9.27 -15.49
CA ILE A 40 -11.61 -10.71 -15.21
C ILE A 40 -11.87 -11.53 -16.47
N THR A 41 -12.88 -11.17 -17.27
CA THR A 41 -13.24 -11.93 -18.46
C THR A 41 -12.19 -11.86 -19.58
N THR A 42 -11.28 -10.89 -19.55
CA THR A 42 -10.12 -10.87 -20.47
C THR A 42 -8.97 -11.77 -19.99
N GLY A 43 -9.08 -12.36 -18.80
CA GLY A 43 -8.03 -13.17 -18.16
C GLY A 43 -6.90 -12.35 -17.53
N ILE A 44 -7.14 -11.05 -17.30
CA ILE A 44 -6.34 -10.26 -16.37
C ILE A 44 -6.85 -10.47 -14.95
N VAL A 45 -5.93 -10.79 -14.06
CA VAL A 45 -6.18 -10.78 -12.62
C VAL A 45 -5.54 -9.54 -12.03
N VAL A 46 -6.32 -8.82 -11.23
CA VAL A 46 -5.81 -7.72 -10.42
C VAL A 46 -5.38 -8.31 -9.09
N SER A 47 -4.07 -8.32 -8.85
CA SER A 47 -3.56 -8.46 -7.50
C SER A 47 -3.52 -7.07 -6.88
N HIS A 48 -4.41 -6.83 -5.94
CA HIS A 48 -4.31 -5.68 -5.07
C HIS A 48 -3.50 -6.08 -3.83
N GLY A 49 -2.65 -5.19 -3.35
CA GLY A 49 -1.99 -5.34 -2.07
C GLY A 49 -2.99 -5.33 -0.89
N PRO A 50 -2.54 -4.99 0.33
CA PRO A 50 -3.42 -4.91 1.51
C PRO A 50 -4.55 -3.89 1.33
N LEU A 51 -5.54 -3.93 2.24
CA LEU A 51 -6.62 -2.93 2.32
C LEU A 51 -6.06 -1.50 2.25
N ILE A 52 -6.79 -0.62 1.55
CA ILE A 52 -6.51 0.82 1.56
C ILE A 52 -6.78 1.32 2.97
N ALA A 53 -5.72 1.72 3.66
CA ALA A 53 -5.79 2.14 5.06
C ALA A 53 -6.56 3.46 5.23
N PRO A 54 -7.15 3.69 6.42
CA PRO A 54 -7.70 4.99 6.75
C PRO A 54 -6.62 6.08 6.65
N LEU A 55 -7.04 7.32 6.36
CA LEU A 55 -6.15 8.47 6.12
C LEU A 55 -5.20 8.34 4.93
N PHE A 56 -5.22 7.26 4.15
CA PHE A 56 -4.45 7.17 2.91
C PHE A 56 -4.74 8.36 1.98
N ARG A 57 -3.68 8.88 1.36
CA ARG A 57 -3.69 10.01 0.42
C ARG A 57 -2.80 9.66 -0.77
N GLY A 58 -3.36 9.60 -1.98
CA GLY A 58 -2.57 9.36 -3.19
C GLY A 58 -3.28 8.50 -4.24
N LYS A 59 -2.53 8.09 -5.25
CA LYS A 59 -2.99 7.15 -6.28
C LYS A 59 -2.84 5.72 -5.80
N LEU A 60 -3.74 4.85 -6.21
CA LEU A 60 -3.61 3.42 -5.95
C LEU A 60 -2.69 2.79 -6.99
N THR A 61 -1.78 1.94 -6.51
CA THR A 61 -0.98 1.06 -7.36
C THR A 61 -1.58 -0.33 -7.31
N VAL A 62 -1.80 -0.94 -8.47
CA VAL A 62 -2.26 -2.33 -8.59
C VAL A 62 -1.33 -3.12 -9.48
N ALA A 63 -1.19 -4.41 -9.18
CA ALA A 63 -0.51 -5.35 -10.05
C ALA A 63 -1.54 -6.03 -10.96
N LEU A 64 -1.28 -5.97 -12.27
CA LEU A 64 -2.08 -6.62 -13.30
C LEU A 64 -1.30 -7.81 -13.83
N HIS A 65 -1.86 -9.01 -13.70
CA HIS A 65 -1.24 -10.24 -14.17
C HIS A 65 -2.06 -10.84 -15.31
N ASN A 66 -1.39 -11.19 -16.42
CA ASN A 66 -2.01 -11.85 -17.56
C ASN A 66 -1.84 -13.37 -17.49
N PHE A 67 -2.94 -14.07 -17.22
CA PHE A 67 -2.99 -15.54 -17.15
C PHE A 67 -3.33 -16.21 -18.48
N THR A 68 -3.56 -15.45 -19.54
CA THR A 68 -3.94 -15.96 -20.86
C THR A 68 -2.73 -16.26 -21.75
N GLN A 69 -2.99 -16.81 -22.94
CA GLN A 69 -1.98 -16.98 -23.98
C GLN A 69 -1.83 -15.73 -24.87
N ASP A 70 -2.76 -14.78 -24.78
CA ASP A 70 -2.85 -13.62 -25.65
C ASP A 70 -2.13 -12.41 -25.07
N VAL A 71 -1.75 -11.46 -25.92
CA VAL A 71 -1.29 -10.14 -25.47
C VAL A 71 -2.50 -9.28 -25.18
N ILE A 72 -2.62 -8.80 -23.94
CA ILE A 72 -3.74 -7.96 -23.52
C ILE A 72 -3.34 -6.50 -23.58
N ARG A 73 -4.20 -5.66 -24.16
CA ARG A 73 -3.99 -4.22 -24.28
C ARG A 73 -4.95 -3.47 -23.37
N ILE A 74 -4.38 -2.66 -22.47
CA ILE A 74 -5.13 -1.75 -21.59
C ILE A 74 -4.88 -0.32 -22.05
N THR A 75 -5.95 0.42 -22.30
CA THR A 75 -5.85 1.83 -22.72
C THR A 75 -5.90 2.76 -21.51
N GLU A 76 -5.48 4.01 -21.68
CA GLU A 76 -5.35 5.00 -20.60
C GLU A 76 -6.65 5.22 -19.79
N ASN A 77 -7.82 4.96 -20.37
CA ASN A 77 -9.14 5.15 -19.75
C ASN A 77 -9.90 3.85 -19.50
N THR A 78 -9.24 2.70 -19.59
CA THR A 78 -9.86 1.43 -19.26
C THR A 78 -10.25 1.41 -17.79
N ARG A 79 -11.49 1.00 -17.48
CA ARG A 79 -11.95 0.81 -16.10
C ARG A 79 -11.52 -0.58 -15.61
N PHE A 80 -10.40 -0.66 -14.91
CA PHE A 80 -9.76 -1.92 -14.53
C PHE A 80 -10.02 -2.35 -13.07
N ILE A 81 -10.48 -1.45 -12.19
CA ILE A 81 -10.83 -1.79 -10.80
C ILE A 81 -12.11 -1.11 -10.33
N LYS A 82 -12.67 -1.67 -9.25
CA LYS A 82 -13.65 -1.05 -8.36
C LYS A 82 -13.06 -0.94 -6.96
N VAL A 83 -13.48 0.06 -6.22
CA VAL A 83 -13.16 0.21 -4.80
C VAL A 83 -14.45 0.13 -4.00
N VAL A 84 -14.49 -0.78 -3.02
CA VAL A 84 -15.55 -0.87 -2.02
C VAL A 84 -15.05 -0.18 -0.77
N PHE A 85 -15.84 0.75 -0.24
CA PHE A 85 -15.53 1.45 1.00
C PHE A 85 -16.33 0.84 2.15
N GLU A 86 -15.64 0.50 3.22
CA GLU A 86 -16.24 -0.11 4.40
C GLU A 86 -15.97 0.80 5.61
N LYS A 87 -17.05 1.14 6.33
CA LYS A 87 -16.95 1.92 7.54
C LYS A 87 -16.48 1.03 8.69
N LEU A 88 -15.47 1.50 9.41
CA LEU A 88 -14.96 0.84 10.60
C LEU A 88 -15.93 1.00 11.77
N GLN A 89 -16.06 -0.05 12.58
CA GLN A 89 -16.85 0.00 13.81
C GLN A 89 -16.22 0.93 14.86
N SER A 90 -14.91 1.12 14.80
CA SER A 90 -14.15 2.03 15.65
C SER A 90 -12.99 2.62 14.87
N VAL A 91 -12.61 3.86 15.23
CA VAL A 91 -11.44 4.52 14.64
C VAL A 91 -10.18 3.82 15.15
N PRO A 92 -9.22 3.44 14.28
CA PRO A 92 -7.98 2.84 14.73
C PRO A 92 -7.26 3.82 15.64
N GLN A 93 -6.89 3.37 16.85
CA GLN A 93 -5.97 4.16 17.67
C GLN A 93 -4.65 4.23 16.92
N GLN A 94 -4.15 5.44 16.68
CA GLN A 94 -2.82 5.62 16.10
C GLN A 94 -1.82 4.93 17.01
N LYS A 95 -1.24 3.80 16.57
CA LYS A 95 -0.03 3.30 17.19
C LYS A 95 1.02 4.40 17.03
N LYS A 96 1.61 4.86 18.13
CA LYS A 96 2.84 5.66 18.07
C LYS A 96 3.78 4.94 17.09
N PRO A 97 4.46 5.66 16.19
CA PRO A 97 5.50 5.04 15.38
C PRO A 97 6.41 4.29 16.34
N GLU A 98 6.63 3.00 16.08
CA GLU A 98 7.71 2.26 16.73
C GLU A 98 9.00 2.91 16.22
N THR A 99 9.40 4.02 16.86
CA THR A 99 10.77 4.48 16.79
C THR A 99 11.58 3.32 17.34
N GLY A 100 12.24 2.57 16.46
CA GLY A 100 13.10 1.43 16.80
C GLY A 100 14.34 1.79 17.64
N LEU A 101 14.29 2.90 18.38
CA LEU A 101 15.19 3.18 19.48
C LEU A 101 14.58 2.49 20.70
N PRO A 102 15.27 1.52 21.32
CA PRO A 102 14.82 1.02 22.60
C PRO A 102 14.66 2.22 23.53
N GLU A 103 13.47 2.39 24.12
CA GLU A 103 13.32 3.31 25.25
C GLU A 103 14.43 2.96 26.24
N ARG A 104 15.29 3.94 26.56
CA ARG A 104 16.35 3.72 27.54
C ARG A 104 15.67 3.19 28.80
N SER A 105 15.99 1.95 29.16
CA SER A 105 15.44 1.40 30.39
C SER A 105 15.94 2.27 31.55
N PRO A 106 15.16 2.47 32.62
CA PRO A 106 15.61 3.22 33.79
C PRO A 106 16.95 2.71 34.37
N GLU A 107 17.29 1.46 34.08
CA GLU A 107 18.54 0.83 34.46
C GLU A 107 19.72 1.27 33.59
N SER A 108 19.50 1.49 32.29
CA SER A 108 20.51 2.03 31.37
C SER A 108 20.86 3.49 31.68
N GLU A 109 19.91 4.28 32.18
CA GLU A 109 20.14 5.66 32.63
C GLU A 109 20.94 5.70 33.93
N ARG A 110 20.56 4.90 34.93
CA ARG A 110 21.32 4.78 36.19
C ARG A 110 22.76 4.32 35.99
N ASN A 111 22.99 3.42 35.02
CA ASN A 111 24.33 2.94 34.69
C ASN A 111 25.16 3.99 33.96
N ALA A 112 24.54 4.84 33.14
CA ALA A 112 25.22 5.96 32.50
C ALA A 112 25.61 7.05 33.50
N GLU A 113 24.71 7.38 34.43
CA GLU A 113 24.98 8.33 35.52
C GLU A 113 26.12 7.84 36.43
N ARG A 114 26.12 6.55 36.79
CA ARG A 114 27.23 5.96 37.57
C ARG A 114 28.57 6.05 36.86
N ARG A 115 28.63 5.79 35.56
CA ARG A 115 29.88 5.88 34.78
C ARG A 115 30.40 7.31 34.68
N GLN A 116 29.52 8.28 34.50
CA GLN A 116 29.90 9.69 34.51
C GLN A 116 30.45 10.12 35.88
N LEU A 117 29.83 9.65 36.96
CA LEU A 117 30.31 9.92 38.32
C LEU A 117 31.69 9.28 38.58
N GLU A 118 31.94 8.08 38.05
CA GLU A 118 33.23 7.39 38.18
C GLU A 118 34.34 8.09 37.39
N GLU A 119 34.03 8.68 36.23
CA GLU A 119 34.98 9.46 35.42
C GLU A 119 35.30 10.84 36.05
N GLU A 120 34.37 11.42 36.81
CA GLU A 120 34.57 12.72 37.45
C GLU A 120 35.40 12.65 38.75
N ILE A 121 35.54 11.44 39.32
CA ILE A 121 36.27 11.18 40.58
C ILE A 121 37.65 10.54 40.32
N ALA A 122 37.99 10.23 39.06
CA ALA A 122 39.30 9.71 38.64
C ALA A 122 40.24 10.83 38.17
#